data_AF-A0A1G1M2F3-F1
#
_entry.id   AF-A0A1G1M2F3-F1
#
_cell.length_a   1.000
_cell.length_b   1.000
_cell.length_c   1.000
_cell.angle_alpha   90.00
_cell.angle_beta   90.00
_cell.angle_gamma   90.00
#
_symmetry.space_group_name_H-M   'P 1'
#
loop_
_entity.id
_entity.type
_entity.pdbx_description
1 polymer ?
#
loop_
_entity_poly.entity_id
_entity_poly.type
_entity_poly.pdbx_seq_one_letter_code
_entity_poly.pdbx_strand_id
1 'polypeptide(L)'
;MGAKTENMWIRKTESEINGEKKRGFWKCFLVYFVFMFCVAVFTEKTGWRKLSMMLPEVRSWEEVWRKSPFLLSFSFLLAFPMALWQVYVAGPATILCPKCGSAKVNDRKLDCKCGGRYENQDNFKYFHAKGQKRVGRGYEDGDEDKG
;
A
#
# COMPACT_ATOMS: atom_id res chain seq x y z
N MET A 1 36.30 -19.37 10.27
CA MET A 1 36.12 -18.51 9.08
C MET A 1 34.72 -17.93 9.12
N GLY A 2 34.57 -16.69 9.59
CA GLY A 2 33.25 -16.06 9.75
C GLY A 2 32.68 -15.68 8.38
N ALA A 3 31.57 -16.31 7.99
CA ALA A 3 30.80 -15.87 6.83
C ALA A 3 30.42 -14.39 7.05
N LYS A 4 30.99 -13.50 6.23
CA LYS A 4 30.59 -12.10 6.17
C LYS A 4 29.10 -12.09 5.85
N THR A 5 28.29 -11.70 6.83
CA THR A 5 26.87 -11.44 6.63
C THR A 5 26.77 -10.16 5.80
N GLU A 6 26.88 -10.30 4.48
CA GLU A 6 26.59 -9.20 3.56
C GLU A 6 25.09 -8.96 3.56
N ASN A 7 24.65 -8.11 4.48
CA ASN A 7 23.32 -7.55 4.43
C ASN A 7 23.34 -6.44 3.37
N MET A 8 22.58 -6.62 2.29
CA MET A 8 22.56 -5.67 1.18
C MET A 8 21.14 -5.37 0.73
N TRP A 9 20.93 -4.13 0.28
CA TRP A 9 19.69 -3.74 -0.38
C TRP A 9 19.72 -4.26 -1.81
N ILE A 10 18.79 -5.16 -2.14
CA ILE A 10 18.64 -5.73 -3.48
C ILE A 10 17.40 -5.14 -4.13
N ARG A 11 17.52 -4.75 -5.40
CA ARG A 11 16.39 -4.24 -6.19
C ARG A 11 15.36 -5.35 -6.40
N LYS A 12 14.09 -5.07 -6.09
CA LYS A 12 12.96 -5.96 -6.37
C LYS A 12 12.75 -6.08 -7.88
N THR A 13 12.24 -7.22 -8.32
CA THR A 13 11.85 -7.40 -9.73
C THR A 13 10.57 -6.62 -10.03
N GLU A 14 10.32 -6.30 -11.30
CA GLU A 14 9.10 -5.59 -11.70
C GLU A 14 7.82 -6.37 -11.35
N SER A 15 7.87 -7.70 -11.36
CA SER A 15 6.77 -8.56 -10.96
C SER A 15 6.46 -8.47 -9.46
N GLU A 16 7.49 -8.43 -8.60
CA GLU A 16 7.34 -8.21 -7.16
C GLU A 16 6.73 -6.82 -6.88
N ILE A 17 7.25 -5.78 -7.53
CA ILE A 17 6.77 -4.40 -7.37
C ILE A 17 5.29 -4.29 -7.79
N ASN A 18 4.91 -4.89 -8.91
CA ASN A 18 3.52 -4.87 -9.38
C ASN A 18 2.58 -5.68 -8.47
N GLY A 19 3.05 -6.81 -7.92
CA GLY A 19 2.31 -7.60 -6.94
C GLY A 19 2.04 -6.82 -5.65
N GLU A 20 3.06 -6.16 -5.12
CA GLU A 20 2.93 -5.31 -3.92
C GLU A 20 2.03 -4.10 -4.17
N LYS A 21 2.13 -3.46 -5.35
CA LYS A 21 1.22 -2.36 -5.72
C LYS A 21 -0.23 -2.81 -5.79
N LYS A 22 -0.52 -3.95 -6.41
CA LYS A 22 -1.89 -4.51 -6.44
C LYS A 22 -2.40 -4.82 -5.03
N ARG A 23 -1.56 -5.45 -4.21
CA ARG A 23 -1.92 -5.77 -2.81
C ARG A 23 -2.12 -4.50 -1.98
N GLY A 24 -1.27 -3.50 -2.15
CA GLY A 24 -1.37 -2.18 -1.53
C GLY A 24 -2.64 -1.45 -1.96
N PHE A 25 -2.97 -1.51 -3.25
CA PHE A 25 -4.21 -0.97 -3.80
C PHE A 25 -5.43 -1.61 -3.16
N TRP A 26 -5.53 -2.95 -3.16
CA TRP A 26 -6.67 -3.64 -2.55
C TRP A 26 -6.79 -3.39 -1.05
N LYS A 27 -5.67 -3.32 -0.33
CA LYS A 27 -5.66 -2.95 1.09
C LYS A 27 -6.19 -1.53 1.32
N CYS A 28 -5.64 -0.55 0.61
CA CYS A 28 -6.07 0.85 0.73
C CYS A 28 -7.53 1.00 0.31
N PHE A 29 -7.91 0.42 -0.82
CA PHE A 29 -9.27 0.41 -1.33
C PHE A 29 -10.25 -0.15 -0.31
N LEU A 30 -9.97 -1.32 0.27
CA LEU A 30 -10.86 -1.94 1.25
C LEU A 30 -10.99 -1.08 2.52
N VAL A 31 -9.90 -0.50 3.02
CA VAL A 31 -9.92 0.41 4.17
C VAL A 31 -10.79 1.64 3.87
N TYR A 32 -10.55 2.32 2.75
CA TYR A 32 -11.33 3.48 2.35
C TYR A 32 -12.80 3.14 2.08
N PHE A 33 -13.05 1.99 1.47
CA PHE A 33 -14.39 1.51 1.15
C PHE A 33 -15.21 1.27 2.42
N VAL A 34 -14.65 0.53 3.38
CA VAL A 34 -15.31 0.27 4.67
C VAL A 34 -15.52 1.58 5.43
N PHE A 35 -14.50 2.44 5.47
CA PHE A 35 -14.59 3.74 6.13
C PHE A 35 -15.71 4.61 5.52
N MET A 36 -15.74 4.76 4.19
CA MET A 36 -16.77 5.55 3.50
C MET A 36 -18.16 4.94 3.66
N PHE A 37 -18.27 3.62 3.66
CA PHE A 37 -19.53 2.94 3.90
C PHE A 37 -20.06 3.21 5.32
N CYS A 38 -19.20 3.11 6.34
CA CYS A 38 -19.56 3.45 7.72
C CYS A 38 -19.96 4.92 7.85
N VAL A 39 -19.23 5.84 7.22
CA VAL A 39 -19.57 7.27 7.20
C VAL A 39 -20.93 7.50 6.54
N ALA A 40 -21.20 6.87 5.39
CA ALA A 40 -22.46 7.01 4.67
C ALA A 40 -23.67 6.50 5.50
N VAL A 41 -23.52 5.33 6.16
CA VAL A 41 -24.53 4.80 7.08
C VAL A 41 -24.73 5.70 8.30
N PHE A 42 -23.64 6.24 8.86
CA PHE A 42 -23.70 7.16 10.00
C PHE A 42 -24.40 8.48 9.64
N THR A 43 -24.08 9.07 8.48
CA THR A 43 -24.70 10.33 8.01
C THR A 43 -26.20 10.16 7.76
N GLU A 44 -26.61 8.99 7.25
CA GLU A 44 -28.03 8.64 7.09
C GLU A 44 -28.74 8.52 8.44
N LYS A 45 -28.15 7.81 9.41
CA LYS A 45 -28.77 7.60 10.73
C LYS A 45 -28.84 8.86 11.59
N THR A 46 -27.87 9.76 11.45
CA THR A 46 -27.79 11.00 12.24
C THR A 46 -28.55 12.16 11.61
N GLY A 47 -29.12 11.97 10.41
CA GLY A 47 -29.87 13.02 9.71
C GLY A 47 -29.00 14.22 9.36
N TRP A 48 -27.70 14.00 9.07
CA TRP A 48 -26.77 15.08 8.79
C TRP A 48 -27.14 15.72 7.44
N ARG A 49 -27.97 16.77 7.52
CA ARG A 49 -28.77 17.38 6.43
C ARG A 49 -28.01 17.76 5.15
N LYS A 50 -26.69 17.94 5.21
CA LYS A 50 -25.88 18.31 4.04
C LYS A 50 -25.59 17.12 3.12
N LEU A 51 -25.51 15.88 3.65
CA LEU A 51 -25.34 14.68 2.82
C LEU A 51 -26.69 14.03 2.47
N SER A 52 -27.69 14.16 3.34
CA SER A 52 -29.05 13.64 3.13
C SER A 52 -29.85 14.38 2.04
N MET A 53 -29.29 15.44 1.44
CA MET A 53 -29.86 16.06 0.22
C MET A 53 -29.51 15.24 -1.03
N MET A 54 -28.39 14.52 -1.03
CA MET A 54 -27.98 13.63 -2.13
C MET A 54 -28.39 12.17 -1.89
N LEU A 55 -28.62 11.80 -0.63
CA LEU A 55 -28.99 10.45 -0.24
C LEU A 55 -30.42 10.43 0.33
N PRO A 56 -31.28 9.50 -0.10
CA PRO A 56 -32.64 9.41 0.42
C PRO A 56 -32.61 8.97 1.89
N GLU A 57 -33.32 9.70 2.75
CA GLU A 57 -33.36 9.54 4.21
C GLU A 57 -33.74 8.12 4.66
N VAL A 58 -32.93 7.50 5.52
CA VAL A 58 -33.12 6.15 6.06
C VAL A 58 -33.62 6.20 7.51
N ARG A 59 -34.88 5.83 7.72
CA ARG A 59 -35.54 5.80 9.04
C ARG A 59 -35.42 4.44 9.74
N SER A 60 -35.36 3.33 9.00
CA SER A 60 -35.30 1.96 9.54
C SER A 60 -34.08 1.17 9.05
N TRP A 61 -33.69 0.11 9.76
CA TRP A 61 -32.60 -0.78 9.32
C TRP A 61 -32.95 -1.55 8.03
N GLU A 62 -34.22 -1.81 7.78
CA GLU A 62 -34.68 -2.41 6.52
C GLU A 62 -34.44 -1.50 5.32
N GLU A 63 -34.58 -0.19 5.50
CA GLU A 63 -34.29 0.80 4.46
C GLU A 63 -32.79 0.91 4.16
N VAL A 64 -31.91 0.65 5.14
CA VAL A 64 -30.45 0.54 4.90
C VAL A 64 -30.17 -0.60 3.92
N TRP A 65 -30.79 -1.77 4.13
CA TRP A 65 -30.61 -2.92 3.25
C TRP A 65 -31.17 -2.66 1.85
N ARG A 66 -32.31 -1.98 1.75
CA ARG A 66 -32.93 -1.60 0.47
C ARG A 66 -32.11 -0.57 -0.31
N LYS A 67 -31.38 0.30 0.38
CA LYS A 67 -30.48 1.32 -0.20
C LYS A 67 -29.01 0.89 -0.25
N SER A 68 -28.70 -0.31 0.23
CA SER A 68 -27.36 -0.88 0.20
C SER A 68 -26.69 -0.83 -1.19
N PRO A 69 -27.35 -1.12 -2.33
CA PRO A 69 -26.68 -0.99 -3.63
C PRO A 69 -26.21 0.44 -3.92
N PHE A 70 -27.00 1.45 -3.53
CA PHE A 70 -26.60 2.86 -3.71
C PHE A 70 -25.44 3.24 -2.79
N LEU A 71 -25.50 2.85 -1.51
CA LEU A 71 -24.43 3.11 -0.53
C LEU A 71 -23.11 2.43 -0.92
N LEU A 72 -23.19 1.20 -1.43
CA LEU A 72 -22.04 0.45 -1.93
C LEU A 72 -21.44 1.12 -3.17
N SER A 73 -22.27 1.52 -4.15
CA SER A 73 -21.80 2.24 -5.33
C SER A 73 -21.16 3.58 -4.98
N PHE A 74 -21.76 4.35 -4.07
CA PHE A 74 -21.20 5.62 -3.61
C PHE A 74 -19.86 5.43 -2.89
N SER A 75 -19.79 4.45 -1.99
CA SER A 75 -18.54 4.11 -1.28
C SER A 75 -17.45 3.65 -2.23
N PHE A 76 -17.81 2.86 -3.26
CA PHE A 76 -16.89 2.44 -4.30
C PHE A 76 -16.35 3.62 -5.10
N LEU A 77 -17.23 4.53 -5.54
CA LEU A 77 -16.87 5.72 -6.31
C LEU A 77 -15.91 6.66 -5.58
N LEU A 78 -16.00 6.72 -4.25
CA LEU A 78 -15.08 7.52 -3.43
C LEU A 78 -13.79 6.78 -3.06
N ALA A 79 -13.89 5.49 -2.72
CA ALA A 79 -12.73 4.71 -2.29
C ALA A 79 -11.76 4.39 -3.43
N PHE A 80 -12.28 4.16 -4.64
CA PHE A 80 -11.48 3.82 -5.81
C PHE A 80 -10.46 4.92 -6.19
N PRO A 81 -10.84 6.20 -6.39
CA PRO A 81 -9.89 7.25 -6.73
C PRO A 81 -8.90 7.55 -5.59
N MET A 82 -9.31 7.42 -4.31
CA MET A 82 -8.39 7.59 -3.19
C MET A 82 -7.32 6.48 -3.16
N ALA A 83 -7.72 5.23 -3.38
CA ALA A 83 -6.79 4.11 -3.46
C ALA A 83 -5.83 4.24 -4.66
N LEU A 84 -6.34 4.70 -5.81
CA LEU A 84 -5.49 5.00 -6.97
C LEU A 84 -4.48 6.11 -6.65
N TRP A 85 -4.94 7.21 -6.05
CA TRP A 85 -4.06 8.32 -5.68
C TRP A 85 -2.95 7.84 -4.75
N GLN A 86 -3.27 7.10 -3.70
CA GLN A 86 -2.28 6.68 -2.71
C GLN A 86 -1.25 5.68 -3.23
N VAL A 87 -1.59 4.86 -4.22
CA VAL A 87 -0.67 3.85 -4.77
C VAL A 87 0.12 4.37 -5.97
N TYR A 88 -0.49 5.20 -6.80
CA TYR A 88 0.08 5.60 -8.08
C TYR A 88 0.55 7.06 -8.11
N VAL A 89 0.02 7.93 -7.26
CA VAL A 89 0.29 9.38 -7.30
C VAL A 89 1.03 9.85 -6.05
N ALA A 90 0.66 9.34 -4.88
CA ALA A 90 1.39 9.61 -3.65
C ALA A 90 2.81 9.07 -3.81
N GLY A 91 3.77 9.99 -3.93
CA GLY A 91 5.18 9.64 -4.00
C GLY A 91 5.60 8.87 -2.75
N PRO A 92 6.73 8.15 -2.83
CA PRO A 92 7.24 7.40 -1.69
C PRO A 92 7.53 8.36 -0.53
N ALA A 93 7.23 7.91 0.68
CA ALA A 93 7.58 8.66 1.88
C ALA A 93 9.10 8.66 2.10
N THR A 94 9.78 7.57 1.73
CA THR A 94 11.22 7.38 1.96
C THR A 94 11.96 6.99 0.68
N ILE A 95 13.17 7.53 0.56
CA ILE A 95 14.07 7.28 -0.55
C ILE A 95 15.43 6.82 -0.03
N LEU A 96 16.05 5.89 -0.76
CA LEU A 96 17.30 5.21 -0.41
C LEU A 96 18.33 5.42 -1.52
N CYS A 97 19.58 5.69 -1.16
CA CYS A 97 20.69 5.67 -2.11
C CYS A 97 21.32 4.26 -2.15
N PRO A 98 21.28 3.54 -3.28
CA PRO A 98 21.83 2.18 -3.37
C PRO A 98 23.36 2.14 -3.25
N LYS A 99 24.04 3.26 -3.53
CA LYS A 99 25.51 3.34 -3.52
C LYS A 99 26.11 3.43 -2.12
N CYS A 100 25.41 4.07 -1.18
CA CYS A 100 25.91 4.27 0.19
C CYS A 100 24.94 3.80 1.28
N GLY A 101 23.74 3.34 0.93
CA GLY A 101 22.72 2.89 1.89
C GLY A 101 22.01 3.99 2.68
N SER A 102 22.30 5.26 2.38
CA SER A 102 21.63 6.40 3.02
C SER A 102 20.12 6.37 2.75
N ALA A 103 19.30 6.47 3.79
CA ALA A 103 17.85 6.63 3.70
C ALA A 103 17.43 8.01 4.20
N LYS A 104 16.47 8.66 3.54
CA LYS A 104 15.87 9.91 4.01
C LYS A 104 14.40 10.02 3.61
N VAL A 105 13.69 10.93 4.26
CA VAL A 105 12.34 11.34 3.84
C VAL A 105 12.42 12.05 2.49
N ASN A 106 11.46 11.77 1.60
CA ASN A 106 11.42 12.33 0.27
C ASN A 106 11.18 13.85 0.30
N ASP A 107 12.26 14.62 0.15
CA ASP A 107 12.31 16.07 0.07
C ASP A 107 12.34 16.58 -1.39
N ARG A 108 12.03 15.72 -2.36
CA ARG A 108 12.16 15.93 -3.81
C ARG A 108 13.60 16.16 -4.30
N LYS A 109 14.62 16.05 -3.44
CA LYS A 109 16.03 16.14 -3.84
C LYS A 109 16.61 14.75 -4.02
N LEU A 110 16.86 14.37 -5.27
CA LEU A 110 17.33 13.03 -5.61
C LEU A 110 18.85 12.87 -5.55
N ASP A 111 19.61 13.95 -5.34
CA ASP A 111 21.07 13.87 -5.32
C ASP A 111 21.59 13.42 -3.95
N CYS A 112 22.45 12.41 -3.95
CA CYS A 112 23.11 11.91 -2.75
C CYS A 112 24.52 12.49 -2.61
N LYS A 113 24.93 12.76 -1.37
CA LYS A 113 26.27 13.29 -1.03
C LYS A 113 27.42 12.38 -1.51
N CYS A 114 27.17 11.09 -1.73
CA CYS A 114 28.14 10.14 -2.26
C CYS A 114 28.31 10.20 -3.80
N GLY A 115 27.66 11.15 -4.47
CA GLY A 115 27.62 11.25 -5.93
C GLY A 115 26.71 10.19 -6.58
N GLY A 116 25.84 9.55 -5.81
CA GLY A 116 24.79 8.67 -6.31
C GLY A 116 23.43 9.37 -6.37
N ARG A 117 22.40 8.66 -6.85
CA ARG A 117 21.01 9.14 -6.85
C ARG A 117 20.19 8.38 -5.80
N TYR A 118 19.26 9.05 -5.15
CA TYR A 118 18.24 8.44 -4.31
C TYR A 118 17.13 7.84 -5.20
N GLU A 119 16.69 6.64 -4.84
CA GLU A 119 15.59 5.90 -5.47
C GLU A 119 14.54 5.53 -4.41
N ASN A 120 13.31 5.20 -4.82
CA ASN A 120 12.26 4.81 -3.88
C ASN A 120 12.70 3.60 -3.08
N GLN A 121 12.58 3.69 -1.75
CA GLN A 121 12.93 2.58 -0.86
C GLN A 121 12.09 1.33 -1.17
N ASP A 122 10.83 1.52 -1.56
CA ASP A 122 9.89 0.43 -1.90
C ASP A 122 10.39 -0.48 -3.02
N ASN A 123 11.29 0.03 -3.88
CA ASN A 123 11.92 -0.75 -4.95
C ASN A 123 13.01 -1.70 -4.46
N PHE A 124 13.37 -1.66 -3.18
CA PHE A 124 14.43 -2.48 -2.60
C PHE A 124 13.88 -3.38 -1.50
N LYS A 125 14.43 -4.59 -1.41
CA LYS A 125 14.25 -5.49 -0.27
C LYS A 125 15.58 -5.64 0.46
N TYR A 126 15.51 -5.75 1.78
CA TYR A 126 16.67 -6.00 2.60
C TYR A 126 16.97 -7.50 2.59
N PHE A 127 18.11 -7.90 2.06
CA PHE A 127 18.51 -9.29 2.02
C PHE A 127 19.39 -9.63 3.23
N HIS A 128 18.95 -10.60 4.03
CA HIS A 128 19.76 -11.18 5.10
C HIS A 128 20.37 -12.49 4.62
N ALA A 129 21.69 -12.54 4.45
CA ALA A 129 22.41 -13.71 3.93
C ALA A 129 22.46 -14.93 4.88
N LYS A 130 21.52 -15.08 5.81
CA LYS A 130 21.40 -16.31 6.62
C LYS A 130 20.49 -17.31 5.88
N GLY A 131 21.07 -18.35 5.31
CA GLY A 131 20.36 -19.61 4.99
C GLY A 131 19.77 -19.80 3.59
N GLN A 132 19.72 -18.80 2.71
CA GLN A 132 19.09 -18.98 1.39
C GLN A 132 20.06 -19.56 0.33
N LYS A 133 19.78 -20.78 -0.15
CA LYS A 133 20.49 -21.40 -1.29
C LYS A 133 20.08 -20.72 -2.60
N ARG A 134 21.05 -20.36 -3.45
CA ARG A 134 20.79 -19.93 -4.83
C ARG A 134 20.18 -21.09 -5.63
N VAL A 135 18.99 -20.90 -6.17
CA VAL A 135 18.41 -21.81 -7.17
C VAL A 135 18.19 -21.03 -8.47
N GLY A 136 19.17 -21.11 -9.37
CA GLY A 136 19.10 -20.45 -10.68
C GLY A 136 19.15 -18.91 -10.63
N ARG A 137 18.32 -18.26 -11.46
CA ARG A 137 18.23 -16.78 -11.62
C ARG A 137 17.27 -16.13 -10.59
N GLY A 138 16.98 -16.85 -9.50
CA GLY A 138 16.12 -16.45 -8.40
C GLY A 138 16.55 -17.11 -7.09
N TYR A 139 15.89 -16.74 -5.99
CA TYR A 139 16.06 -17.37 -4.69
C TYR A 139 14.68 -17.85 -4.26
N GLU A 140 14.54 -19.13 -3.94
CA GLU A 140 13.38 -19.66 -3.24
C GLU A 140 13.69 -19.67 -1.75
N ASP A 141 12.70 -19.26 -0.96
CA ASP A 141 12.76 -19.37 0.50
C ASP A 141 12.79 -20.87 0.83
N GLY A 142 13.94 -21.35 1.32
CA GLY A 142 14.02 -22.70 1.86
C GLY A 142 13.27 -22.71 3.18
N ASP A 143 12.09 -23.31 3.18
CA ASP A 143 11.39 -23.65 4.41
C ASP A 143 12.34 -24.48 5.28
N GLU A 144 12.78 -23.90 6.40
CA GLU A 144 13.44 -24.65 7.46
C GLU A 144 12.37 -25.57 8.07
N ASP A 145 12.43 -26.85 7.68
CA ASP A 145 11.83 -27.97 8.40
C ASP A 145 12.17 -27.81 9.89
N LYS A 146 11.19 -27.39 10.67
CA LYS A 146 11.26 -27.47 12.12
C LYS A 146 11.04 -28.93 12.50
N GLY A 147 12.15 -29.61 12.80
CA GLY A 147 12.17 -30.88 13.52
C GLY A 147 11.57 -30.79 14.91
#